data_AF-A0A0M9DRB4-F1
#
_entry.id   AF-A0A0M9DRB4-F1
#
_cell.length_a   1.000
_cell.length_b   1.000
_cell.length_c   1.000
_cell.angle_alpha   90.00
_cell.angle_beta   90.00
_cell.angle_gamma   90.00
#
_symmetry.space_group_name_H-M   'P 1'
#
loop_
_entity.id
_entity.type
_entity.pdbx_description
1 polymer ?
#
loop_
_entity_poly.entity_id
_entity_poly.type
_entity_poly.pdbx_seq_one_letter_code
_entity_poly.pdbx_strand_id
1 'polypeptide(L)'
;MQVPREQDDEKSIQKLLGFKNTEICYIISNYNDYDDGFFEFQEIFSELYWRGFASVILNISATKFFLKTEQVQGAPPKFIGVL
;
A
#
# COMPACT_ATOMS: atom_id res chain seq x y z
N MET A 1 6.26 9.96 -5.92
CA MET A 1 6.65 9.16 -7.11
C MET A 1 5.42 8.38 -7.57
N GLN A 2 5.04 8.49 -8.84
CA GLN A 2 3.89 7.77 -9.40
C GLN A 2 4.35 6.37 -9.83
N VAL A 3 3.61 5.31 -9.47
CA VAL A 3 3.97 3.95 -9.92
C VAL A 3 3.61 3.84 -11.41
N PRO A 4 4.56 3.49 -12.30
CA PRO A 4 4.25 3.28 -13.71
C PRO A 4 3.14 2.22 -13.85
N ARG A 5 2.15 2.45 -14.73
CA ARG A 5 1.05 1.49 -14.98
C ARG A 5 1.55 0.10 -15.40
N GLU A 6 2.76 0.01 -15.92
CA GLU A 6 3.42 -1.22 -16.38
C GLU A 6 3.97 -2.07 -15.22
N GLN A 7 4.02 -1.55 -14.00
CA GLN A 7 4.47 -2.25 -12.79
C GLN A 7 3.27 -2.54 -11.87
N ASP A 8 2.44 -3.48 -12.30
CA ASP A 8 1.25 -3.96 -11.56
C ASP A 8 1.39 -5.44 -11.18
N ASP A 9 2.60 -5.87 -10.83
CA ASP A 9 2.82 -7.15 -10.17
C ASP A 9 3.23 -6.92 -8.70
N GLU A 10 2.79 -7.84 -7.84
CA GLU A 10 2.95 -7.77 -6.38
C GLU A 10 4.41 -7.53 -5.96
N LYS A 11 5.36 -8.24 -6.60
CA LYS A 11 6.78 -8.15 -6.26
C LYS A 11 7.37 -6.78 -6.61
N SER A 12 7.00 -6.22 -7.77
CA SER A 12 7.45 -4.89 -8.16
C SER A 12 6.93 -3.81 -7.21
N ILE A 13 5.65 -3.88 -6.81
CA ILE A 13 5.08 -2.93 -5.84
C ILE A 13 5.77 -3.09 -4.48
N GLN A 14 5.96 -4.32 -4.00
CA GLN A 14 6.64 -4.59 -2.73
C GLN A 14 8.04 -3.99 -2.69
N LYS A 15 8.81 -4.19 -3.77
CA LYS A 15 10.16 -3.65 -3.90
C LYS A 15 10.16 -2.12 -3.98
N LEU A 16 9.19 -1.54 -4.67
CA LEU A 16 9.06 -0.10 -4.85
C LEU A 16 8.69 0.63 -3.54
N LEU A 17 7.84 0.02 -2.71
CA LEU A 17 7.55 0.50 -1.36
C LEU A 17 8.82 0.53 -0.51
N GLY A 18 9.67 -0.49 -0.66
CA GLY A 18 10.94 -0.59 0.05
C GLY A 18 10.72 -0.64 1.57
N PHE A 19 9.65 -1.29 2.00
CA PHE A 19 9.40 -1.69 3.38
C PHE A 19 10.14 -3.00 3.66
N LYS A 20 10.64 -3.19 4.88
CA LYS A 20 11.14 -4.50 5.30
C LYS A 20 9.95 -5.39 5.64
N ASN A 21 10.09 -6.69 5.43
CA ASN A 21 9.02 -7.67 5.74
C ASN A 21 8.57 -7.59 7.20
N THR A 22 9.51 -7.39 8.12
CA THR A 22 9.28 -7.29 9.58
C THR A 22 8.90 -5.87 10.03
N GLU A 23 8.69 -4.95 9.10
CA GLU A 23 8.36 -3.56 9.43
C GLU A 23 6.89 -3.48 9.83
N ILE A 24 6.62 -2.96 11.03
CA ILE A 24 5.25 -2.79 11.47
C ILE A 24 4.63 -1.63 10.69
N CYS A 25 3.44 -1.91 10.16
CA CYS A 25 2.65 -0.98 9.37
C CYS A 25 1.28 -0.81 10.01
N TYR A 26 0.79 0.43 9.98
CA TYR A 26 -0.59 0.76 10.29
C TYR A 26 -1.40 0.83 9.01
N ILE A 27 -2.57 0.20 9.00
CA ILE A 27 -3.39 0.02 7.81
C ILE A 27 -4.71 0.78 7.98
N ILE A 28 -5.05 1.60 6.98
CA ILE A 28 -6.38 2.19 6.85
C ILE A 28 -7.04 1.56 5.64
N SER A 29 -8.10 0.77 5.82
CA SER A 29 -8.69 -0.04 4.75
C SER A 29 -10.11 0.41 4.43
N ASN A 30 -10.44 0.60 3.14
CA ASN A 30 -11.81 0.88 2.72
C ASN A 30 -12.77 -0.32 2.88
N TYR A 31 -12.24 -1.50 3.21
CA TYR A 31 -13.02 -2.73 3.39
C TYR A 31 -13.42 -2.99 4.85
N ASN A 32 -13.16 -2.05 5.76
CA ASN A 32 -13.40 -2.13 7.22
C ASN A 32 -12.73 -3.32 7.92
N ASP A 33 -11.84 -4.04 7.23
CA ASP A 33 -11.04 -5.10 7.79
C ASP A 33 -9.57 -4.70 7.84
N TYR A 34 -8.91 -5.11 8.92
CA TYR A 34 -7.56 -4.67 9.26
C TYR A 34 -7.43 -3.15 9.48
N ASP A 35 -8.55 -2.43 9.47
CA ASP A 35 -8.64 -1.01 9.77
C ASP A 35 -8.21 -0.77 11.22
N ASP A 36 -7.50 0.34 11.44
CA ASP A 36 -6.89 0.69 12.72
C ASP A 36 -5.89 -0.34 13.29
N GLY A 37 -5.47 -1.32 12.48
CA GLY A 37 -4.60 -2.41 12.91
C GLY A 37 -3.11 -2.18 12.65
N PHE A 38 -2.27 -2.83 13.47
CA PHE A 38 -0.81 -2.87 13.31
C PHE A 38 -0.39 -4.29 12.94
N PHE A 39 0.26 -4.45 11.79
CA PHE A 39 0.69 -5.74 11.25
C PHE A 39 2.11 -5.66 10.75
N GLU A 40 2.83 -6.79 10.73
CA GLU A 40 4.06 -6.84 9.94
C GLU A 40 3.71 -6.70 8.45
N PHE A 41 4.54 -5.97 7.71
CA PHE A 41 4.30 -5.72 6.29
C PHE A 41 4.07 -7.01 5.48
N GLN A 42 4.84 -8.07 5.77
CA GLN A 42 4.68 -9.36 5.09
C GLN A 42 3.36 -10.08 5.37
N GLU A 43 2.74 -9.84 6.53
CA GLU A 43 1.49 -10.51 6.92
C GLU A 43 0.30 -9.96 6.16
N ILE A 44 0.35 -8.68 5.81
CA ILE A 44 -0.82 -7.95 5.29
C ILE A 44 -0.69 -7.56 3.81
N PHE A 45 0.53 -7.45 3.27
CA PHE A 45 0.74 -6.93 1.92
C PHE A 45 0.02 -7.75 0.83
N SER A 46 0.12 -9.08 0.86
CA SER A 46 -0.51 -9.95 -0.16
C SER A 46 -2.04 -9.86 -0.12
N GLU A 47 -2.62 -9.77 1.07
CA GLU A 47 -4.07 -9.60 1.27
C GLU A 47 -4.56 -8.27 0.69
N LEU A 48 -3.83 -7.18 0.96
CA LEU A 48 -4.13 -5.86 0.42
C LEU A 48 -3.95 -5.83 -1.10
N TYR A 49 -2.92 -6.51 -1.63
CA TYR A 49 -2.67 -6.61 -3.06
C TYR A 49 -3.81 -7.30 -3.80
N TRP A 50 -4.23 -8.47 -3.31
CA TRP A 50 -5.30 -9.26 -3.91
C TRP A 50 -6.62 -8.49 -4.04
N ARG A 51 -6.90 -7.61 -3.08
CA ARG A 51 -8.12 -6.79 -3.05
C ARG A 51 -8.04 -5.53 -3.90
N GLY A 52 -7.00 -5.40 -4.71
CA GLY A 52 -6.79 -4.22 -5.51
C GLY A 52 -6.36 -3.01 -4.69
N PHE A 53 -5.75 -3.20 -3.52
CA PHE A 53 -4.98 -2.19 -2.81
C PHE A 53 -5.74 -0.91 -2.38
N ALA A 54 -7.05 -0.96 -2.16
CA ALA A 54 -7.85 0.20 -1.71
C ALA A 54 -7.64 0.52 -0.22
N SER A 55 -6.37 0.60 0.20
CA SER A 55 -5.95 0.78 1.59
C SER A 55 -4.69 1.65 1.64
N VAL A 56 -4.52 2.38 2.75
CA VAL A 56 -3.32 3.15 3.06
C VAL A 56 -2.41 2.29 3.92
N ILE A 57 -1.14 2.21 3.55
CA ILE A 57 -0.10 1.59 4.39
C ILE A 57 0.80 2.70 4.94
N LEU A 58 0.89 2.81 6.27
CA LEU A 58 1.77 3.73 6.99
C LEU A 58 2.83 2.95 7.76
N ASN A 59 4.11 3.22 7.53
CA ASN A 59 5.18 2.73 8.43
C ASN A 59 5.17 3.57 9.72
N ILE A 60 5.27 2.93 10.90
CA ILE A 60 5.30 3.60 12.21
C ILE A 60 6.49 4.57 12.37
N SER A 61 7.58 4.33 11.65
CA SER A 61 8.73 5.25 11.49
C SER A 61 8.37 6.52 10.70
N ALA A 62 7.11 6.68 10.30
CA ALA A 62 6.49 7.83 9.63
C ALA A 62 7.18 8.29 8.33
N THR A 63 8.01 7.45 7.71
CA THR A 63 8.89 7.88 6.61
C THR A 63 8.27 7.72 5.23
N LYS A 64 7.26 6.86 5.09
CA LYS A 64 6.65 6.51 3.80
C LYS A 64 5.18 6.16 3.96
N PHE A 65 4.38 6.56 2.98
CA PHE A 65 2.97 6.21 2.87
C PHE A 65 2.59 5.88 1.43
N PHE A 66 1.78 4.84 1.26
CA PHE A 66 1.23 4.41 -0.03
C PHE A 66 -0.26 4.67 -0.08
N LEU A 67 -0.72 5.26 -1.18
CA LEU A 67 -2.14 5.57 -1.40
C LEU A 67 -2.56 5.11 -2.79
N LYS A 68 -3.61 4.28 -2.83
CA LYS A 68 -4.36 3.99 -4.06
C LYS A 68 -5.78 4.55 -3.88
N THR A 69 -6.07 5.65 -4.55
CA THR A 69 -7.42 6.27 -4.56
C THR A 69 -8.22 5.79 -5.77
N GLU A 70 -9.55 5.68 -5.65
CA GLU A 70 -10.52 5.74 -6.76
C GLU A 70 -11.59 6.77 -6.32
N GLN A 71 -12.20 7.64 -7.14
CA GLN A 71 -12.79 7.46 -8.46
C GLN A 71 -12.55 8.65 -9.42
N VAL A 72 -12.22 8.33 -10.67
CA VAL A 72 -12.51 9.11 -11.91
C VAL A 72 -12.80 8.05 -12.99
N GLN A 73 -13.56 8.35 -14.05
CA GLN A 73 -13.74 7.38 -15.15
C GLN A 73 -12.38 7.06 -15.80
N GLY A 74 -11.78 5.93 -15.42
CA GLY A 74 -10.43 5.50 -15.83
C GLY A 74 -9.57 5.03 -14.64
N ALA A 75 -8.57 4.18 -14.90
CA ALA A 75 -7.76 3.59 -13.81
C ALA A 75 -6.95 4.67 -13.07
N PRO A 76 -6.97 4.69 -11.73
CA PRO A 76 -6.40 5.76 -10.93
C PRO A 76 -4.87 5.82 -11.00
N PRO A 77 -4.27 7.02 -10.84
CA PRO A 77 -2.84 7.15 -10.66
C PRO A 77 -2.42 6.64 -9.26
N LYS A 78 -1.58 5.61 -9.20
CA LYS A 78 -0.97 5.11 -7.96
C LYS A 78 0.12 6.09 -7.48
N PHE A 79 0.12 6.47 -6.19
CA PHE A 79 1.07 7.42 -5.63
C PHE A 79 1.86 6.85 -4.45
N ILE A 80 3.18 7.09 -4.46
CA ILE A 80 4.10 6.82 -3.35
C ILE A 80 4.67 8.14 -2.85
N GLY A 81 4.34 8.50 -1.60
CA GLY A 81 4.86 9.68 -0.92
C GLY A 81 6.11 9.35 -0.10
N VAL A 82 7.06 10.29 -0.07
CA VAL A 82 8.20 10.28 0.85
C VAL A 82 8.19 11.64 1.55
N LEU A 83 8.27 11.63 2.88
CA LEU A 83 8.44 12.86 3.70
C LEU A 83 9.90 13.32 3.64
#